data_AF-A0A914EZS4-F1
#
_entry.id   AF-A0A914EZS4-F1
#
_cell.length_a   1.000
_cell.length_b   1.000
_cell.length_c   1.000
_cell.angle_alpha   90.00
_cell.angle_beta   90.00
_cell.angle_gamma   90.00
#
_symmetry.space_group_name_H-M   'P 1'
#
loop_
_entity.id
_entity.type
_entity.pdbx_description
1 polymer ?
#
loop_
_entity_poly.entity_id
_entity_poly.type
_entity_poly.pdbx_seq_one_letter_code
_entity_poly.pdbx_strand_id
1 'polypeptide(L)'
;MKFKGVILLSVVFVTVIEGHQNDTQPEWISFGDNLYALLEEQHFQIEAEKRCVEIGGHLVSIHSKEENDFVHKLRGNNSVWIGKNKINDPYVNGTYTWTDNSPHDDFPFQWDKRQPNEPWTNCIFMANREDNHGEWSDYFCDQNLPTYYTPNPPFAVCKKSKEDKNEL
;
A
#
# COMPACT_ATOMS: atom_id res chain seq x y z
N MET A 1 68.74 -12.56 -29.61
CA MET A 1 67.70 -11.50 -29.63
C MET A 1 66.52 -11.99 -30.46
N LYS A 2 65.41 -12.37 -29.81
CA LYS A 2 64.03 -12.50 -30.34
C LYS A 2 63.17 -13.04 -29.19
N PHE A 3 62.40 -12.16 -28.55
CA PHE A 3 61.46 -12.49 -27.49
C PHE A 3 60.26 -13.24 -28.10
N LYS A 4 59.91 -14.41 -27.57
CA LYS A 4 58.61 -15.04 -27.81
C LYS A 4 57.62 -14.38 -26.85
N GLY A 5 56.78 -13.49 -27.36
CA GLY A 5 55.71 -12.86 -26.60
C GLY A 5 54.63 -13.89 -26.27
N VAL A 6 54.31 -14.05 -24.99
CA VAL A 6 53.12 -14.77 -24.53
C VAL A 6 52.03 -13.71 -24.35
N ILE A 7 50.97 -13.79 -25.15
CA ILE A 7 49.77 -12.96 -24.97
C ILE A 7 48.93 -13.67 -23.91
N LEU A 8 48.93 -13.13 -22.68
CA LEU A 8 47.95 -13.48 -21.67
C LEU A 8 46.64 -12.80 -22.04
N LEU A 9 45.70 -13.55 -22.63
CA LEU A 9 44.31 -13.11 -22.76
C LEU A 9 43.68 -13.15 -21.36
N SER A 10 43.72 -12.02 -20.67
CA SER A 10 42.92 -11.80 -19.46
C SER A 10 41.44 -11.83 -19.84
N VAL A 11 40.76 -12.93 -19.52
CA VAL A 11 39.30 -12.97 -19.52
C VAL A 11 38.85 -12.06 -18.36
N VAL A 12 38.51 -10.82 -18.68
CA VAL A 12 37.83 -9.94 -17.72
C VAL A 12 36.41 -10.47 -17.61
N PHE A 13 36.11 -11.18 -16.52
CA PHE A 13 34.73 -11.43 -16.14
C PHE A 13 34.14 -10.09 -15.72
N VAL A 14 33.43 -9.43 -16.65
CA VAL A 14 32.51 -8.36 -16.28
C VAL A 14 31.37 -9.08 -15.56
N THR A 15 31.38 -9.04 -14.23
CA THR A 15 30.15 -9.33 -13.49
C THR A 15 29.16 -8.26 -13.90
N VAL A 16 28.07 -8.67 -14.55
CA VAL A 16 26.89 -7.82 -14.64
C VAL A 16 26.41 -7.67 -13.20
N ILE A 17 26.78 -6.57 -12.56
CA ILE A 17 26.08 -6.11 -11.36
C ILE A 17 24.73 -5.60 -11.85
N GLU A 18 23.77 -6.52 -11.97
CA GLU A 18 22.36 -6.14 -11.98
C GLU A 18 22.15 -5.28 -10.75
N GLY A 19 21.88 -3.99 -10.97
CA GLY A 19 21.62 -3.05 -9.89
C GLY A 19 20.45 -3.60 -9.09
N HIS A 20 20.75 -4.19 -7.93
CA HIS A 20 19.73 -4.46 -6.94
C HIS A 20 19.23 -3.09 -6.50
N GLN A 21 17.99 -2.73 -6.90
CA GLN A 21 17.21 -1.81 -6.09
C GLN A 21 17.32 -2.33 -4.65
N ASN A 22 17.74 -1.46 -3.72
CA ASN A 22 17.88 -1.82 -2.32
C ASN A 22 16.57 -2.46 -1.83
N ASP A 23 16.54 -3.78 -1.75
CA ASP A 23 15.44 -4.59 -1.25
C ASP A 23 15.47 -4.57 0.29
N THR A 24 15.44 -3.37 0.85
CA THR A 24 15.31 -3.21 2.29
C THR A 24 13.86 -3.49 2.64
N GLN A 25 13.62 -4.69 3.17
CA GLN A 25 12.33 -5.08 3.74
C GLN A 25 11.80 -3.96 4.65
N PRO A 26 10.52 -3.60 4.53
CA PRO A 26 9.97 -2.49 5.29
C PRO A 26 9.95 -2.80 6.79
N GLU A 27 10.03 -1.75 7.61
CA GLU A 27 9.92 -1.88 9.06
C GLU A 27 8.47 -2.20 9.45
N TRP A 28 8.29 -3.29 10.21
CA TRP A 28 7.00 -3.72 10.72
C TRP A 28 6.82 -3.29 12.18
N ILE A 29 5.77 -2.51 12.44
CA ILE A 29 5.43 -1.98 13.75
C ILE A 29 4.22 -2.73 14.31
N SER A 30 4.34 -3.18 15.56
CA SER A 30 3.29 -3.95 16.24
C SER A 30 2.19 -3.05 16.80
N PHE A 31 0.93 -3.41 16.57
CA PHE A 31 -0.23 -2.84 17.26
C PHE A 31 -1.35 -3.90 17.38
N GLY A 32 -1.93 -4.07 18.57
CA GLY A 32 -2.89 -5.16 18.83
C GLY A 32 -2.29 -6.53 18.50
N ASP A 33 -3.02 -7.35 17.74
CA ASP A 33 -2.58 -8.68 17.27
C ASP A 33 -1.95 -8.66 15.86
N ASN A 34 -1.65 -7.48 15.33
CA ASN A 34 -1.18 -7.30 13.97
C ASN A 34 0.18 -6.56 13.91
N LEU A 35 0.80 -6.66 12.74
CA LEU A 35 1.98 -5.92 12.32
C LEU A 35 1.60 -5.00 11.16
N TYR A 36 2.16 -3.78 11.15
CA TYR A 36 1.87 -2.76 10.15
C TYR A 36 3.15 -2.20 9.55
N ALA A 37 3.17 -1.93 8.25
CA ALA A 37 4.31 -1.33 7.56
C ALA A 37 3.85 -0.15 6.70
N LEU A 38 4.58 0.96 6.74
CA LEU A 38 4.39 2.08 5.81
C LEU A 38 5.33 1.88 4.62
N LEU A 39 4.77 1.81 3.41
CA LEU A 39 5.54 1.82 2.17
C LEU A 39 5.61 3.23 1.62
N GLU A 40 6.82 3.78 1.54
CA GLU A 40 7.09 5.12 1.02
C GLU A 40 7.22 5.15 -0.52
N GLU A 41 6.56 4.21 -1.20
CA GLU A 41 6.43 4.16 -2.66
C GLU A 41 5.02 4.61 -3.06
N GLN A 42 4.93 5.55 -4.01
CA GLN A 42 3.65 6.06 -4.47
C GLN A 42 3.11 5.21 -5.62
N HIS A 43 2.03 4.49 -5.36
CA HIS A 43 1.37 3.60 -6.32
C HIS A 43 -0.13 3.79 -6.25
N PHE A 44 -0.84 3.52 -7.35
CA PHE A 44 -2.30 3.40 -7.29
C PHE A 44 -2.69 2.18 -6.45
N GLN A 45 -3.91 2.18 -5.91
CA GLN A 45 -4.29 1.23 -4.86
C GLN A 45 -4.10 -0.24 -5.29
N ILE A 46 -4.37 -0.56 -6.56
CA ILE A 46 -4.19 -1.92 -7.10
C ILE A 46 -2.71 -2.34 -7.05
N GLU A 47 -1.80 -1.48 -7.46
CA GLU A 47 -0.36 -1.74 -7.36
C GLU A 47 0.13 -1.73 -5.90
N ALA A 48 -0.40 -0.84 -5.07
CA ALA A 48 -0.07 -0.79 -3.64
C ALA A 48 -0.48 -2.08 -2.89
N GLU A 49 -1.65 -2.63 -3.20
CA GLU A 49 -2.10 -3.93 -2.69
C GLU A 49 -1.16 -5.05 -3.12
N LYS A 50 -0.76 -5.08 -4.39
CA LYS A 50 0.23 -6.08 -4.87
C LYS A 50 1.53 -5.98 -4.07
N ARG A 51 2.01 -4.78 -3.79
CA ARG A 51 3.21 -4.58 -2.96
C ARG A 51 3.03 -5.09 -1.54
N CYS A 52 1.88 -4.84 -0.91
CA CYS A 52 1.59 -5.39 0.42
C CYS A 52 1.58 -6.93 0.40
N VAL A 53 1.00 -7.55 -0.64
CA VAL A 53 0.98 -9.01 -0.82
C VAL A 53 2.39 -9.56 -1.01
N GLU A 54 3.24 -8.90 -1.80
CA GLU A 54 4.65 -9.29 -2.01
C GLU A 54 5.46 -9.35 -0.71
N ILE A 55 5.15 -8.49 0.28
CA ILE A 55 5.81 -8.48 1.60
C ILE A 55 5.05 -9.28 2.68
N GLY A 56 4.07 -10.09 2.28
CA GLY A 56 3.34 -11.02 3.14
C GLY A 56 2.23 -10.39 3.98
N GLY A 57 1.58 -9.34 3.48
CA GLY A 57 0.40 -8.74 4.10
C GLY A 57 -0.61 -8.27 3.06
N HIS A 58 -1.52 -7.40 3.46
CA HIS A 58 -2.50 -6.74 2.59
C HIS A 58 -2.55 -5.26 2.92
N LEU A 59 -3.15 -4.41 2.08
CA LEU A 59 -3.50 -3.07 2.52
C LEU A 59 -4.34 -3.13 3.79
N VAL A 60 -4.11 -2.18 4.69
CA VAL A 60 -4.67 -2.21 6.03
C VAL A 60 -6.21 -2.21 6.02
N SER A 61 -6.79 -3.22 6.66
CA SER A 61 -8.16 -3.22 7.15
C SER A 61 -8.25 -2.54 8.51
N ILE A 62 -9.29 -1.73 8.73
CA ILE A 62 -9.48 -0.94 9.96
C ILE A 62 -10.83 -1.28 10.59
N HIS A 63 -10.78 -1.82 11.81
CA HIS A 63 -11.91 -2.43 12.51
C HIS A 63 -12.23 -1.78 13.86
N SER A 64 -11.50 -0.73 14.22
CA SER A 64 -11.71 -0.01 15.48
C SER A 64 -11.21 1.42 15.38
N LYS A 65 -11.67 2.27 16.31
CA LYS A 65 -11.18 3.64 16.41
C LYS A 65 -9.70 3.66 16.78
N GLU A 66 -9.30 2.79 17.68
CA GLU A 66 -7.92 2.69 18.17
C GLU A 66 -6.96 2.30 17.03
N GLU A 67 -7.38 1.38 16.15
CA GLU A 67 -6.63 1.03 14.94
C GLU A 67 -6.58 2.18 13.95
N ASN A 68 -7.70 2.89 13.73
CA ASN A 68 -7.71 4.07 12.86
C ASN A 68 -6.75 5.17 13.35
N ASP A 69 -6.77 5.45 14.65
CA ASP A 69 -5.88 6.43 15.29
C ASP A 69 -4.41 5.98 15.21
N PHE A 70 -4.13 4.68 15.31
CA PHE A 70 -2.79 4.12 15.13
C PHE A 70 -2.29 4.31 13.70
N VAL A 71 -3.10 3.95 12.69
CA VAL A 71 -2.76 4.14 11.27
C VAL A 71 -2.58 5.63 10.95
N HIS A 72 -3.39 6.52 11.54
CA HIS A 72 -3.22 7.96 11.42
C HIS A 72 -1.87 8.44 11.95
N LYS A 73 -1.42 7.92 13.09
CA LYS A 73 -0.09 8.27 13.63
C LYS A 73 1.02 7.70 12.76
N LEU A 74 0.87 6.45 12.29
CA LEU A 74 1.85 5.77 11.46
C LEU A 74 2.09 6.49 10.14
N ARG A 75 1.03 6.97 9.47
CA ARG A 75 1.17 7.69 8.19
C ARG A 75 1.89 9.03 8.30
N GLY A 76 1.96 9.63 9.51
CA GLY A 76 2.48 10.98 9.68
C GLY A 76 1.77 12.01 8.78
N ASN A 77 2.54 12.72 7.95
CA ASN A 77 2.02 13.72 7.00
C ASN A 77 1.75 13.13 5.60
N ASN A 78 1.66 11.82 5.47
CA ASN A 78 1.40 11.17 4.20
C ASN A 78 -0.10 10.87 4.04
N SER A 79 -0.61 11.01 2.82
CA SER A 79 -1.86 10.33 2.45
C SER A 79 -1.52 8.86 2.22
N VAL A 80 -2.33 7.94 2.75
CA VAL A 80 -2.08 6.50 2.62
C VAL A 80 -3.32 5.75 2.15
N TRP A 81 -3.14 4.80 1.24
CA TRP A 81 -4.14 3.81 0.90
C TRP A 81 -4.48 2.95 2.11
N ILE A 82 -5.77 2.63 2.21
CA ILE A 82 -6.29 1.57 3.07
C ILE A 82 -6.95 0.52 2.18
N GLY A 83 -7.16 -0.69 2.69
CA GLY A 83 -7.68 -1.81 1.92
C GLY A 83 -9.17 -1.73 1.61
N LYS A 84 -9.85 -0.59 1.84
CA LYS A 84 -11.30 -0.48 1.64
C LYS A 84 -11.60 -0.14 0.18
N ASN A 85 -12.54 -0.88 -0.40
CA ASN A 85 -13.01 -0.69 -1.77
C ASN A 85 -14.53 -0.66 -1.84
N LYS A 86 -15.07 0.13 -2.75
CA LYS A 86 -16.49 0.12 -3.12
C LYS A 86 -16.70 -0.98 -4.16
N ILE A 87 -17.69 -1.85 -3.94
CA ILE A 87 -18.08 -2.86 -4.93
C ILE A 87 -18.84 -2.15 -6.04
N ASN A 88 -18.36 -2.28 -7.27
CA ASN A 88 -19.03 -1.82 -8.49
C ASN A 88 -19.97 -2.93 -9.01
N ASP A 89 -21.00 -3.26 -8.25
CA ASP A 89 -22.08 -4.16 -8.68
C ASP A 89 -23.39 -3.36 -8.83
N PRO A 90 -23.95 -3.24 -10.05
CA PRO A 90 -25.17 -2.48 -10.29
C PRO A 90 -26.41 -3.08 -9.60
N TYR A 91 -26.34 -4.31 -9.11
CA TYR A 91 -27.39 -5.00 -8.36
C TYR A 91 -27.15 -4.96 -6.85
N VAL A 92 -25.94 -4.59 -6.40
CA VAL A 92 -25.54 -4.47 -5.00
C VAL A 92 -25.04 -3.04 -4.75
N ASN A 93 -25.99 -2.11 -4.68
CA ASN A 93 -25.68 -0.71 -4.39
C ASN A 93 -25.04 -0.55 -3.00
N GLY A 94 -23.88 0.11 -2.96
CA GLY A 94 -23.33 0.68 -1.72
C GLY A 94 -22.63 -0.29 -0.78
N THR A 95 -22.26 -1.48 -1.24
CA THR A 95 -21.46 -2.41 -0.43
C THR A 95 -19.98 -2.12 -0.65
N TYR A 96 -19.22 -2.04 0.44
CA TYR A 96 -17.76 -1.93 0.36
C TYR A 96 -17.15 -3.33 0.51
N THR A 97 -15.83 -3.50 0.49
CA THR A 97 -15.10 -4.70 0.90
C THR A 97 -13.72 -4.30 1.41
N TRP A 98 -13.06 -5.20 2.13
CA TRP A 98 -11.63 -5.11 2.43
C TRP A 98 -10.83 -6.01 1.48
N THR A 99 -9.65 -5.58 1.03
CA THR A 99 -8.78 -6.36 0.13
C THR A 99 -8.23 -7.63 0.78
N ASP A 100 -8.11 -7.65 2.11
CA ASP A 100 -7.69 -8.80 2.91
C ASP A 100 -8.82 -9.81 3.18
N ASN A 101 -10.01 -9.58 2.63
CA ASN A 101 -11.24 -10.36 2.86
C ASN A 101 -11.73 -10.37 4.31
N SER A 102 -11.26 -9.46 5.16
CA SER A 102 -11.84 -9.27 6.48
C SER A 102 -13.32 -8.91 6.36
N PRO A 103 -14.16 -9.39 7.30
CA PRO A 103 -15.60 -9.10 7.25
C PRO A 103 -15.86 -7.60 7.42
N HIS A 104 -17.00 -7.14 6.90
CA HIS A 104 -17.55 -5.89 7.40
C HIS A 104 -17.99 -6.08 8.83
N ASP A 105 -17.52 -5.21 9.69
CA ASP A 105 -17.97 -5.09 11.07
C ASP A 105 -18.84 -3.85 11.23
N ASP A 106 -19.37 -3.68 12.45
CA ASP A 106 -20.19 -2.53 12.82
C ASP A 106 -19.37 -1.24 13.04
N PHE A 107 -18.05 -1.26 12.77
CA PHE A 107 -17.22 -0.08 12.90
C PHE A 107 -17.61 0.95 11.82
N PRO A 108 -18.08 2.15 12.21
CA PRO A 108 -18.58 3.11 11.25
C PRO A 108 -17.44 3.63 10.37
N PHE A 109 -17.75 3.82 9.08
CA PHE A 109 -16.85 4.53 8.18
C PHE A 109 -16.46 5.88 8.76
N GLN A 110 -15.16 6.16 8.79
CA GLN A 110 -14.62 7.42 9.26
C GLN A 110 -14.62 8.44 8.12
N TRP A 111 -15.73 8.64 7.41
CA TRP A 111 -15.75 9.54 6.25
C TRP A 111 -15.40 10.98 6.64
N ASP A 112 -14.62 11.64 5.79
CA ASP A 112 -14.52 13.09 5.83
C ASP A 112 -15.92 13.69 5.63
N LYS A 113 -16.20 14.84 6.26
CA LYS A 113 -17.53 15.49 6.27
C LYS A 113 -18.13 15.73 4.88
N ARG A 114 -17.33 15.66 3.82
CA ARG A 114 -17.74 15.84 2.42
C ARG A 114 -17.58 14.58 1.56
N GLN A 115 -17.48 13.39 2.15
CA GLN A 115 -17.16 12.15 1.46
C GLN A 115 -18.16 11.02 1.76
N PRO A 116 -18.36 10.06 0.83
CA PRO A 116 -17.85 10.01 -0.55
C PRO A 116 -18.55 11.06 -1.45
N ASN A 117 -17.82 11.75 -2.34
CA ASN A 117 -18.39 12.79 -3.21
C ASN A 117 -18.48 12.43 -4.69
N GLU A 118 -17.78 11.40 -5.16
CA GLU A 118 -17.73 11.04 -6.57
C GLU A 118 -18.25 9.60 -6.78
N PRO A 119 -19.17 9.35 -7.72
CA PRO A 119 -19.74 8.01 -7.88
C PRO A 119 -18.78 7.01 -8.54
N TRP A 120 -17.72 7.49 -9.20
CA TRP A 120 -16.78 6.72 -10.03
C TRP A 120 -15.48 6.35 -9.31
N THR A 121 -15.26 6.88 -8.10
CA THR A 121 -14.12 6.59 -7.23
C THR A 121 -14.48 5.43 -6.32
N ASN A 122 -13.66 4.37 -6.37
CA ASN A 122 -13.96 3.13 -5.65
C ASN A 122 -12.93 2.81 -4.58
N CYS A 123 -11.76 3.44 -4.61
CA CYS A 123 -10.66 3.11 -3.72
C CYS A 123 -10.57 4.14 -2.61
N ILE A 124 -10.39 3.67 -1.37
CA ILE A 124 -10.44 4.53 -0.21
C ILE A 124 -9.03 4.73 0.35
N PHE A 125 -8.75 5.96 0.75
CA PHE A 125 -7.48 6.34 1.36
C PHE A 125 -7.74 7.25 2.56
N MET A 126 -6.76 7.29 3.46
CA MET A 126 -6.71 8.19 4.58
C MET A 126 -5.94 9.45 4.17
N ALA A 127 -6.62 10.59 4.08
CA ALA A 127 -6.07 11.81 3.50
C ALA A 127 -5.19 12.58 4.48
N ASN A 128 -4.11 13.19 3.98
CA ASN A 128 -3.44 14.27 4.70
C ASN A 128 -4.13 15.61 4.40
N ARG A 129 -4.93 16.11 5.34
CA ARG A 129 -5.51 17.47 5.33
C ARG A 129 -5.30 18.09 6.70
N GLU A 130 -5.15 19.42 6.77
CA GLU A 130 -4.86 20.14 8.02
C GLU A 130 -5.88 19.89 9.14
N ASP A 131 -7.13 19.59 8.78
CA ASP A 131 -8.25 19.32 9.69
C ASP A 131 -8.64 17.83 9.77
N ASN A 132 -7.85 16.93 9.19
CA ASN A 132 -8.13 15.50 9.15
C ASN A 132 -7.41 14.76 10.29
N HIS A 133 -8.19 14.11 11.13
CA HIS A 133 -7.81 13.31 12.29
C HIS A 133 -7.91 11.80 12.03
N GLY A 134 -7.71 11.36 10.78
CA GLY A 134 -7.84 9.97 10.36
C GLY A 134 -9.08 9.67 9.54
N GLU A 135 -9.77 10.69 9.02
CA GLU A 135 -10.91 10.48 8.15
C GLU A 135 -10.51 10.00 6.75
N TRP A 136 -11.41 9.24 6.13
CA TRP A 136 -11.24 8.57 4.86
C TRP A 136 -11.84 9.39 3.71
N SER A 137 -11.27 9.25 2.53
CA SER A 137 -11.73 9.84 1.27
C SER A 137 -11.65 8.81 0.16
N ASP A 138 -12.45 8.97 -0.89
CA ASP A 138 -12.40 8.12 -2.07
C ASP A 138 -11.50 8.71 -3.17
N TYR A 139 -10.96 7.83 -3.99
CA TYR A 139 -10.10 8.16 -5.12
C TYR A 139 -10.16 7.08 -6.20
N PHE A 140 -9.56 7.38 -7.35
CA PHE A 140 -9.46 6.42 -8.44
C PHE A 140 -8.48 5.30 -8.07
N CYS A 141 -8.87 4.08 -8.41
CA CYS A 141 -8.12 2.87 -8.09
C CYS A 141 -6.89 2.64 -8.97
N ASP A 142 -6.86 3.23 -10.16
CA ASP A 142 -5.88 2.98 -11.20
C ASP A 142 -5.52 4.25 -11.97
N GLN A 143 -4.62 4.10 -12.94
CA GLN A 143 -4.11 5.21 -13.76
C GLN A 143 -5.10 5.71 -14.82
N ASN A 144 -6.33 5.15 -14.93
CA ASN A 144 -7.32 5.57 -15.93
C ASN A 144 -8.03 6.87 -15.51
N LEU A 145 -7.22 7.88 -15.17
CA LEU A 145 -7.65 9.20 -14.75
C LEU A 145 -8.04 10.06 -15.95
N PRO A 146 -8.99 11.00 -15.78
CA PRO A 146 -9.13 12.11 -16.69
C PRO A 146 -7.82 12.90 -16.78
N THR A 147 -7.47 13.38 -17.98
CA THR A 147 -6.16 14.00 -18.31
C THR A 147 -5.79 15.25 -17.51
N TYR A 148 -6.71 15.82 -16.74
CA TYR A 148 -6.50 16.99 -15.90
C TYR A 148 -6.18 16.65 -14.43
N TYR A 149 -6.22 15.38 -14.03
CA TYR A 149 -5.77 14.95 -12.70
C TYR A 149 -4.27 14.67 -12.70
N THR A 150 -3.53 15.32 -11.81
CA THR A 150 -2.08 15.11 -11.63
C THR A 150 -1.83 14.07 -10.52
N PRO A 151 -1.08 12.99 -10.79
CA PRO A 151 -1.13 11.77 -9.99
C PRO A 151 0.00 11.75 -8.97
N ASN A 152 -0.25 12.29 -7.77
CA ASN A 152 0.53 11.87 -6.61
C ASN A 152 -0.33 10.87 -5.85
N PRO A 153 -0.35 9.59 -6.26
CA PRO A 153 -1.13 8.61 -5.55
C PRO A 153 -0.62 8.49 -4.10
N PRO A 154 -1.51 8.16 -3.15
CA PRO A 154 -1.13 7.88 -1.77
C PRO A 154 0.00 6.84 -1.65
N PHE A 155 0.69 6.91 -0.52
CA PHE A 155 1.55 5.83 -0.02
C PHE A 155 0.69 4.64 0.44
N ALA A 156 1.28 3.57 0.96
CA ALA A 156 0.52 2.40 1.42
C ALA A 156 0.80 2.07 2.88
N VAL A 157 -0.23 1.69 3.63
CA VAL A 157 -0.06 1.01 4.92
C VAL A 157 -0.49 -0.45 4.74
N CYS A 158 0.46 -1.36 4.92
CA CYS A 158 0.25 -2.80 4.87
C CYS A 158 0.00 -3.34 6.29
N LYS A 159 -0.79 -4.40 6.40
CA LYS A 159 -1.13 -5.10 7.64
C LYS A 159 -0.98 -6.61 7.45
N LYS A 160 -0.52 -7.31 8.48
CA LYS A 160 -0.59 -8.77 8.60
C LYS A 160 -0.77 -9.21 10.06
N SER A 161 -1.28 -10.41 10.26
CA SER A 161 -1.37 -11.01 11.59
C SER A 161 0.02 -11.26 12.18
N LYS A 162 0.14 -11.19 13.51
CA LYS A 162 1.36 -11.66 14.21
C LYS A 162 1.54 -13.17 14.15
N GLU A 163 0.47 -13.90 13.84
CA GLU A 163 0.43 -15.35 13.81
C GLU A 163 0.42 -15.86 12.38
N ASP A 164 1.62 -16.21 11.90
CA ASP A 164 1.90 -17.23 10.86
C ASP A 164 3.26 -17.87 11.19
N LYS A 165 3.38 -18.43 12.41
CA LYS A 165 4.52 -19.28 12.83
C LYS A 165 4.10 -20.72 13.18
N ASN A 166 2.91 -21.13 12.74
CA ASN A 166 2.39 -22.48 12.96
C ASN A 166 1.94 -23.14 11.64
N GLU A 167 2.76 -23.08 10.61
CA GLU A 167 2.76 -24.14 9.60
C GLU A 167 3.97 -25.05 9.87
N LEU A 168 3.64 -26.28 10.27
CA LEU A 168 4.54 -27.42 10.49
C LEU A 168 5.20 -27.88 9.20
#